data_AF-A0A937HD52-F1
#
_entry.id   AF-A0A937HD52-F1
#
_cell.length_a   1.000
_cell.length_b   1.000
_cell.length_c   1.000
_cell.angle_alpha   90.00
_cell.angle_beta   90.00
_cell.angle_gamma   90.00
#
_symmetry.space_group_name_H-M   'P 1'
#
loop_
_entity.id
_entity.type
_entity.pdbx_description
1 polymer ?
#
loop_
_entity_poly.entity_id
_entity_poly.type
_entity_poly.pdbx_seq_one_letter_code
_entity_poly.pdbx_strand_id
1 'polypeptide(L)'
;MSKRTGGCYCGALRYESDGDMLMKAACHCRECQYISGGGANMIAGVADDGFTYTKGAPAQYTRDDIDDAVTREFCGQCGSPMVSRVPATPGVIYVKVGSLDDPA
;
A
#
# COMPACT_ATOMS: atom_id res chain seq x y z
N MET A 1 2.11 9.13 -19.28
CA MET A 1 1.53 8.48 -18.09
C MET A 1 2.37 7.26 -17.78
N SER A 2 3.03 7.25 -16.62
CA SER A 2 3.92 6.16 -16.23
C SER A 2 3.12 5.08 -15.51
N LYS A 3 2.72 4.03 -16.24
CA LYS A 3 2.02 2.87 -15.68
C LYS A 3 2.99 2.03 -14.84
N ARG A 4 2.58 1.65 -13.63
CA ARG A 4 3.35 0.79 -12.73
C ARG A 4 2.54 -0.44 -12.37
N THR A 5 3.22 -1.54 -12.18
CA THR A 5 2.60 -2.81 -11.79
C THR A 5 3.25 -3.32 -10.51
N GLY A 6 2.52 -4.17 -9.81
CA GLY A 6 3.02 -4.79 -8.60
C GLY A 6 2.09 -5.87 -8.09
N GLY A 7 2.48 -6.46 -6.97
CA GLY A 7 1.75 -7.55 -6.36
C GLY A 7 2.37 -8.05 -5.07
N CYS A 8 1.67 -8.99 -4.45
CA CYS A 8 2.18 -9.65 -3.26
C CYS A 8 3.25 -10.70 -3.60
N TYR A 9 3.99 -11.13 -2.58
CA TYR A 9 5.06 -12.14 -2.71
C TYR A 9 4.60 -13.45 -3.39
N CYS A 10 3.40 -13.94 -3.08
CA CYS A 10 2.89 -15.20 -3.66
C CYS A 10 2.17 -15.03 -5.01
N GLY A 11 2.09 -13.81 -5.56
CA GLY A 11 1.43 -13.53 -6.84
C GLY A 11 -0.10 -13.71 -6.87
N ALA A 12 -0.75 -13.88 -5.72
CA ALA A 12 -2.20 -13.99 -5.60
C ALA A 12 -2.91 -12.65 -5.82
N LEU A 13 -2.29 -11.57 -5.34
CA LEU A 13 -2.69 -10.19 -5.60
C LEU A 13 -1.78 -9.56 -6.63
N ARG A 14 -2.40 -8.88 -7.60
CA ARG A 14 -1.72 -8.03 -8.59
C ARG A 14 -2.49 -6.71 -8.72
N TYR A 15 -1.77 -5.64 -8.97
CA TYR A 15 -2.35 -4.33 -9.20
C TYR A 15 -1.62 -3.59 -10.32
N GLU A 16 -2.30 -2.57 -10.83
CA GLU A 16 -1.75 -1.55 -11.70
C GLU A 16 -2.00 -0.18 -11.07
N SER A 17 -1.09 0.75 -11.31
CA SER A 17 -1.19 2.15 -10.89
C SER A 17 -0.77 3.06 -12.03
N ASP A 18 -1.68 3.90 -12.47
CA ASP A 18 -1.49 4.95 -13.46
C ASP A 18 -1.18 6.30 -12.78
N GLY A 19 -0.60 7.21 -13.55
CA GLY A 19 -0.23 8.56 -13.07
C GLY A 19 1.17 8.63 -12.46
N ASP A 20 1.52 9.79 -11.92
CA ASP A 20 2.82 10.02 -11.29
C ASP A 20 2.77 9.74 -9.79
N MET A 21 3.92 9.38 -9.21
CA MET A 21 4.03 9.29 -7.76
C MET A 21 3.93 10.69 -7.18
N LEU A 22 2.93 10.91 -6.32
CA LEU A 22 2.71 12.18 -5.65
C LEU A 22 3.79 12.43 -4.58
N MET A 23 4.25 11.36 -3.93
CA MET A 23 5.33 11.41 -2.95
C MET A 23 5.97 10.05 -2.72
N LYS A 24 7.17 10.06 -2.12
CA LYS A 24 7.85 8.88 -1.56
C LYS A 24 8.24 9.21 -0.11
N ALA A 25 8.09 8.25 0.80
CA ALA A 25 8.48 8.44 2.20
C ALA A 25 8.94 7.14 2.87
N ALA A 26 9.83 7.29 3.84
CA ALA A 26 10.14 6.27 4.85
C ALA A 26 9.34 6.61 6.11
N CYS A 27 8.25 5.88 6.37
CA CYS A 27 7.43 6.14 7.55
C CYS A 27 7.94 5.34 8.76
N HIS A 28 8.23 6.04 9.85
CA HIS A 28 8.76 5.49 11.09
C HIS A 28 7.75 5.44 12.23
N CYS A 29 6.46 5.71 11.97
CA CYS A 29 5.45 5.62 13.02
C CYS A 29 5.35 4.19 13.56
N ARG A 30 4.84 4.05 14.79
CA ARG A 30 4.79 2.77 15.49
C ARG A 30 4.04 1.69 14.71
N GLU A 31 2.93 2.04 14.07
CA GLU A 31 2.17 1.09 13.27
C GLU A 31 2.93 0.67 11.99
N CYS A 32 3.69 1.59 11.38
CA CYS A 32 4.55 1.25 10.24
C CYS A 32 5.70 0.33 10.65
N GLN A 33 6.27 0.50 11.84
CA GLN A 33 7.27 -0.42 12.40
C GLN A 33 6.72 -1.82 12.63
N TYR A 34 5.46 -1.95 13.09
CA TYR A 34 4.82 -3.28 13.23
C TYR A 34 4.70 -4.00 11.88
N ILE A 35 4.32 -3.27 10.82
CA ILE A 35 4.11 -3.85 9.49
C ILE A 35 5.42 -4.18 8.78
N SER A 36 6.44 -3.35 8.94
CA SER A 36 7.75 -3.54 8.32
C SER A 36 8.65 -4.54 9.06
N GLY A 37 8.23 -5.02 10.23
CA GLY A 37 9.06 -5.90 11.08
C GLY A 37 10.15 -5.16 11.87
N GLY A 38 10.00 -3.85 12.07
CA GLY A 38 10.84 -3.04 12.99
C GLY A 38 11.44 -1.80 12.36
N GLY A 39 11.69 -1.79 11.04
CA GLY A 39 12.27 -0.68 10.31
C GLY A 39 11.26 0.37 9.85
N ALA A 40 11.67 1.25 8.93
CA ALA A 40 10.73 2.12 8.23
C ALA A 40 9.82 1.30 7.30
N ASN A 41 8.59 1.74 7.11
CA ASN A 41 7.77 1.27 6.00
C ASN A 41 7.96 2.21 4.80
N MET A 42 8.52 1.70 3.71
CA MET A 42 8.75 2.47 2.49
C MET A 42 7.45 2.56 1.70
N ILE A 43 6.94 3.78 1.53
CA ILE A 43 5.66 4.04 0.87
C ILE A 43 5.79 5.04 -0.27
N ALA A 44 4.96 4.86 -1.29
CA ALA A 44 4.76 5.79 -2.39
C ALA A 44 3.28 6.20 -2.46
N GLY A 45 3.02 7.50 -2.47
CA GLY A 45 1.68 8.06 -2.66
C GLY A 45 1.31 8.08 -4.14
N VAL A 46 0.16 7.53 -4.50
CA VAL A 46 -0.42 7.57 -5.84
C VAL A 46 -1.88 8.00 -5.76
N ALA A 47 -2.45 8.50 -6.86
CA ALA A 47 -3.85 8.84 -6.92
C ALA A 47 -4.73 7.57 -6.81
N ASP A 48 -5.80 7.64 -6.03
CA ASP A 48 -6.73 6.52 -5.79
C ASP A 48 -7.45 6.09 -7.09
N ASP A 49 -7.87 7.05 -7.90
CA ASP A 49 -8.51 6.83 -9.20
C ASP A 49 -7.59 6.17 -10.24
N GLY A 50 -6.27 6.27 -10.06
CA GLY A 50 -5.27 5.63 -10.88
C GLY A 50 -4.87 4.23 -10.41
N PHE A 51 -5.39 3.72 -9.29
CA PHE A 51 -4.98 2.42 -8.73
C PHE A 51 -6.09 1.37 -8.87
N THR A 52 -5.73 0.15 -9.28
CA THR A 52 -6.68 -0.96 -9.37
C THR A 52 -6.00 -2.30 -9.15
N TYR A 53 -6.63 -3.18 -8.35
CA TYR A 53 -6.24 -4.60 -8.31
C TYR A 53 -6.74 -5.31 -9.57
N THR A 54 -5.80 -5.89 -10.31
CA THR A 54 -6.07 -6.64 -11.55
C THR A 54 -6.20 -8.14 -11.31
N LYS A 55 -5.80 -8.63 -10.14
CA LYS A 55 -5.97 -10.03 -9.73
C LYS A 55 -6.16 -10.12 -8.22
N GLY A 56 -7.14 -10.94 -7.81
CA GLY A 56 -7.46 -11.20 -6.41
C GLY A 56 -8.09 -10.01 -5.70
N ALA A 57 -8.44 -10.19 -4.43
CA ALA A 57 -8.96 -9.13 -3.57
C ALA A 57 -8.14 -9.12 -2.27
N PRO A 58 -7.70 -7.94 -1.79
CA PRO A 58 -6.93 -7.86 -0.57
C PRO A 58 -7.78 -8.16 0.66
N ALA A 59 -7.13 -8.70 1.69
CA ALA A 59 -7.67 -8.61 3.03
C ALA A 59 -7.47 -7.17 3.55
N GLN A 60 -8.38 -6.71 4.39
CA GLN A 60 -8.33 -5.36 4.95
C GLN A 60 -8.36 -5.40 6.47
N TYR A 61 -7.66 -4.46 7.10
CA TYR A 61 -7.70 -4.27 8.54
C TYR A 61 -7.63 -2.78 8.88
N THR A 62 -8.54 -2.36 9.76
CA THR A 62 -8.63 -1.01 10.32
C THR A 62 -8.83 -1.18 11.82
N ARG A 63 -8.09 -0.40 12.61
CA ARG A 63 -8.29 -0.38 14.06
C ARG A 63 -9.61 0.31 14.39
N ASP A 64 -10.31 -0.20 15.39
CA ASP A 64 -11.59 0.31 15.88
C ASP A 64 -11.43 1.19 17.13
N ASP A 65 -10.23 1.25 17.70
CA ASP A 65 -9.91 1.99 18.93
C ASP A 65 -9.11 3.28 18.69
N ILE A 66 -8.99 3.72 17.43
CA ILE A 66 -8.32 4.96 17.03
C ILE A 66 -9.21 5.74 16.07
N ASP A 67 -9.44 7.03 16.37
CA ASP A 67 -10.11 7.94 15.44
C ASP A 67 -9.27 8.14 14.17
N ASP A 68 -9.94 8.17 13.01
CA ASP A 68 -9.28 8.29 11.70
C ASP A 68 -8.20 7.21 11.43
N ALA A 69 -8.43 6.00 11.95
CA ALA A 69 -7.53 4.87 11.76
C ALA A 69 -7.25 4.57 10.29
N VAL A 70 -5.98 4.27 9.99
CA VAL A 70 -5.52 3.90 8.65
C VAL A 70 -6.02 2.49 8.31
N THR A 71 -6.74 2.38 7.19
CA THR A 71 -7.12 1.10 6.60
C THR A 71 -5.92 0.52 5.85
N ARG A 72 -5.56 -0.72 6.18
CA ARG A 72 -4.42 -1.43 5.61
C ARG A 72 -4.91 -2.58 4.77
N GLU A 73 -4.38 -2.68 3.56
CA GLU A 73 -4.68 -3.76 2.64
C GLU A 73 -3.45 -4.65 2.46
N PHE A 74 -3.66 -5.96 2.53
CA PHE A 74 -2.59 -6.96 2.48
C PHE A 74 -3.06 -8.25 1.83
N CYS A 75 -2.11 -9.08 1.40
CA CYS A 75 -2.43 -10.40 0.88
C CYS A 75 -2.88 -11.33 2.02
N GLY A 76 -4.13 -11.79 1.97
CA GLY A 76 -4.65 -12.76 2.92
C GLY A 76 -3.96 -14.13 2.86
N GLN A 77 -3.21 -14.44 1.80
CA GLN A 77 -2.50 -15.71 1.65
C GLN A 77 -1.05 -15.67 2.15
N CYS A 78 -0.28 -14.63 1.83
CA CYS A 78 1.15 -14.56 2.18
C CYS A 78 1.50 -13.41 3.14
N GLY A 79 0.53 -12.61 3.57
CA GLY A 79 0.73 -11.50 4.52
C GLY A 79 1.44 -10.27 3.94
N SER A 80 1.83 -10.27 2.65
CA SER A 80 2.52 -9.11 2.07
C SER A 80 1.63 -7.86 2.15
N PRO A 81 2.15 -6.74 2.72
CA PRO A 81 1.41 -5.49 2.76
C PRO A 81 1.38 -4.86 1.36
N MET A 82 0.22 -4.35 0.95
CA MET A 82 -0.01 -3.83 -0.40
C MET A 82 -0.17 -2.32 -0.39
N VAL A 83 -1.20 -1.81 0.28
CA VAL A 83 -1.46 -0.38 0.35
C VAL A 83 -2.00 0.05 1.71
N SER A 84 -1.96 1.36 1.96
CA SER A 84 -2.62 2.00 3.09
C SER A 84 -3.50 3.14 2.60
N ARG A 85 -4.74 3.19 3.07
CA ARG A 85 -5.70 4.28 2.85
C ARG A 85 -5.79 5.10 4.13
N VAL A 86 -5.38 6.36 4.05
CA VAL A 86 -5.24 7.25 5.21
C VAL A 86 -6.37 8.29 5.15
N PRO A 87 -7.28 8.35 6.14
CA PRO A 87 -8.40 9.29 6.12
C PRO A 87 -7.98 10.77 5.99
N ALA A 88 -6.84 11.14 6.57
CA ALA A 88 -6.31 12.51 6.51
C ALA A 88 -5.86 12.97 5.10
N THR A 89 -5.72 12.05 4.13
CA THR A 89 -5.33 12.34 2.76
C THR A 89 -6.26 11.63 1.76
N PRO A 90 -7.53 12.08 1.67
CA PRO A 90 -8.50 11.45 0.78
C PRO A 90 -8.04 11.58 -0.68
N GLY A 91 -8.31 10.54 -1.48
CA GLY A 91 -7.89 10.45 -2.88
C GLY A 91 -6.43 10.05 -3.09
N VAL A 92 -5.66 9.78 -2.02
CA VAL A 92 -4.30 9.25 -2.10
C VAL A 92 -4.24 7.85 -1.49
N ILE A 93 -3.66 6.91 -2.24
CA ILE A 93 -3.29 5.59 -1.74
C ILE A 93 -1.78 5.54 -1.51
N TYR A 94 -1.37 4.95 -0.39
CA TYR A 94 0.04 4.70 -0.09
C TYR A 94 0.42 3.25 -0.40
N VAL A 95 0.98 3.04 -1.59
CA VAL A 95 1.51 1.75 -2.05
C VAL A 95 2.79 1.42 -1.29
N LYS A 96 2.97 0.14 -0.91
CA LYS A 96 4.23 -0.33 -0.32
C LYS A 96 5.25 -0.48 -1.43
N VAL A 97 6.39 0.20 -1.31
CA VAL A 97 7.41 0.20 -2.37
C VAL A 97 7.88 -1.22 -2.69
N GLY A 98 8.00 -2.08 -1.68
CA GLY A 98 8.38 -3.49 -1.86
C GLY A 98 7.37 -4.36 -2.61
N SER A 99 6.15 -3.87 -2.90
CA SER A 99 5.19 -4.60 -3.73
C SER A 99 5.26 -4.21 -5.21
N LEU A 100 6.04 -3.20 -5.60
CA LEU A 100 6.25 -2.83 -7.00
C LEU A 100 7.11 -3.88 -7.70
N ASP A 101 6.80 -4.19 -8.96
CA ASP A 101 7.65 -5.10 -9.75
C ASP A 101 9.01 -4.46 -10.09
N ASP A 102 9.03 -3.14 -10.26
CA ASP A 102 10.24 -2.34 -10.46
C ASP A 102 10.33 -1.23 -9.40
N PRO A 103 10.98 -1.52 -8.24
CA PRO A 103 11.10 -0.57 -7.13
C PRO A 103 12.34 0.34 -7.21
N ALA A 104 13.19 0.20 -8.24
CA ALA A 104 14.48 0.89 -8.35
C ALA A 104 14.37 2.40 -8.68
#